data_AF-A0A091DAE7-F1
#
_entry.id   AF-A0A091DAE7-F1
#
_cell.length_a   1.000
_cell.length_b   1.000
_cell.length_c   1.000
_cell.angle_alpha   90.00
_cell.angle_beta   90.00
_cell.angle_gamma   90.00
#
_symmetry.space_group_name_H-M   'P 1'
#
loop_
_entity.id
_entity.type
_entity.pdbx_description
1 polymer ?
#
loop_
_entity_poly.entity_id
_entity_poly.type
_entity_poly.pdbx_seq_one_letter_code
_entity_poly.pdbx_strand_id
1 'polypeptide(L)'
;MTMWLRQAWAISSATWHRASPEDAKPMGRPSALPRRAENLLKSVDTVGADSALEKNLNQALLDLHALGSAKMDPHLCDFLANHFRNEEVKLIKKTGDHLTNLCRLDGPQGGLGEHLFERLTLKHD
;
A
#
# COMPACT_ATOMS: atom_id res chain seq x y z
N MET A 1 30.51 -12.80 17.68
CA MET A 1 29.03 -12.63 17.69
C MET A 1 28.32 -13.86 18.26
N THR A 2 28.75 -14.40 19.40
CA THR A 2 28.20 -15.67 19.95
C THR A 2 28.00 -15.67 21.46
N MET A 3 28.57 -14.69 22.18
CA MET A 3 28.39 -14.57 23.64
C MET A 3 26.97 -14.10 24.02
N TRP A 4 26.37 -13.18 23.25
CA TRP A 4 25.02 -12.68 23.53
C TRP A 4 23.92 -13.74 23.39
N LEU A 5 24.05 -14.64 22.39
CA LEU A 5 23.07 -15.71 22.16
C LEU A 5 23.11 -16.78 23.27
N ARG A 6 24.28 -17.03 23.86
CA ARG A 6 24.39 -17.95 25.00
C ARG A 6 23.88 -17.34 26.31
N GLN A 7 24.10 -16.04 26.54
CA GLN A 7 23.59 -15.36 27.72
C GLN A 7 22.04 -15.27 27.70
N ALA A 8 21.46 -14.99 26.53
CA ALA A 8 20.01 -14.95 26.36
C ALA A 8 19.35 -16.32 26.60
N TRP A 9 20.01 -17.42 26.19
CA TRP A 9 19.49 -18.77 26.43
C TRP A 9 19.58 -19.19 27.91
N ALA A 10 20.66 -18.81 28.61
CA ALA A 10 20.85 -19.14 30.02
C ALA A 10 19.91 -18.37 30.97
N ILE A 11 19.54 -17.12 30.65
CA ILE A 11 18.55 -16.36 31.42
C ILE A 11 17.14 -16.98 31.28
N SER A 12 16.85 -17.60 30.13
CA SER A 12 15.57 -18.25 29.87
C SER A 12 15.42 -19.64 30.49
N SER A 13 16.50 -20.31 30.93
CA SER A 13 16.43 -21.66 31.48
C SER A 13 16.17 -21.71 32.99
N ALA A 14 16.38 -20.60 33.72
CA ALA A 14 16.31 -20.58 35.19
C ALA A 14 14.88 -20.64 35.77
N THR A 15 13.84 -20.49 34.94
CA THR A 15 12.43 -20.52 35.40
C THR A 15 11.73 -21.85 35.18
N TRP A 16 12.37 -22.83 34.52
CA TRP A 16 11.71 -24.09 34.15
C TRP A 16 11.70 -25.17 35.24
N HIS A 17 12.48 -25.04 36.31
CA HIS A 17 12.56 -26.08 37.34
C HIS A 17 11.45 -26.03 38.41
N ARG A 18 10.45 -25.15 38.30
CA ARG A 18 9.30 -25.14 39.22
C ARG A 18 7.97 -24.75 38.54
N ALA A 19 7.66 -25.37 37.41
CA ALA A 19 6.31 -25.30 36.86
C ALA A 19 5.83 -26.71 36.57
N SER A 20 4.74 -27.10 37.25
CA SER A 20 4.05 -28.37 37.05
C SER A 20 3.55 -28.46 35.59
N PRO A 21 3.61 -29.62 34.91
CA PRO A 21 3.14 -29.78 33.53
C PRO A 21 1.66 -29.40 33.33
N GLU A 22 0.89 -29.37 34.41
CA GLU A 22 -0.56 -29.14 34.41
C GLU A 22 -0.94 -27.64 34.35
N ASP A 23 0.00 -26.72 34.60
CA ASP A 23 -0.25 -25.26 34.61
C ASP A 23 0.23 -24.55 33.34
N ALA A 24 0.73 -25.30 32.35
CA ALA A 24 1.15 -24.74 31.07
C ALA A 24 -0.08 -24.30 30.26
N LYS A 25 -0.52 -23.05 30.48
CA LYS A 25 -1.46 -22.36 29.60
C LYS A 25 -0.96 -22.51 28.16
N PRO A 26 -1.78 -22.99 27.21
CA PRO A 26 -1.31 -23.25 25.86
C PRO A 26 -0.87 -21.91 25.27
N MET A 27 0.44 -21.74 25.11
CA MET A 27 0.98 -20.68 24.27
C MET A 27 0.48 -20.97 22.87
N GLY A 28 -0.50 -20.17 22.45
CA GLY A 28 -1.10 -20.26 21.13
C GLY A 28 0.00 -20.28 20.07
N ARG A 29 -0.21 -21.12 19.06
CA ARG A 29 0.49 -21.13 17.76
C ARG A 29 0.95 -19.72 17.41
N PRO A 30 2.17 -19.52 16.86
CA PRO A 30 2.57 -18.23 16.32
C PRO A 30 1.48 -17.79 15.36
N SER A 31 0.74 -16.76 15.75
CA SER A 31 -0.32 -16.20 14.92
C SER A 31 0.30 -15.87 13.58
N ALA A 32 -0.38 -16.25 12.50
CA ALA A 32 -0.09 -15.83 11.13
C ALA A 32 0.46 -14.40 11.10
N LEU A 33 1.38 -14.11 10.16
CA LEU A 33 1.78 -12.73 9.83
C LEU A 33 0.58 -11.81 10.05
N PRO A 34 0.71 -10.75 10.86
CA PRO A 34 -0.46 -10.02 11.32
C PRO A 34 -1.25 -9.66 10.08
N ARG A 35 -2.48 -10.19 9.93
CA ARG A 35 -3.28 -10.08 8.69
C ARG A 35 -3.32 -8.65 8.14
N ARG A 36 -3.14 -7.68 9.03
CA ARG A 36 -2.87 -6.26 8.78
C ARG A 36 -1.70 -5.97 7.84
N ALA A 37 -0.51 -6.52 8.08
CA ALA A 37 0.65 -6.34 7.19
C ALA A 37 0.38 -6.94 5.80
N GLU A 38 -0.35 -8.07 5.73
CA GLU A 38 -0.75 -8.66 4.44
C GLU A 38 -1.80 -7.81 3.71
N ASN A 39 -2.74 -7.20 4.43
CA ASN A 39 -3.80 -6.37 3.85
C ASN A 39 -3.28 -5.01 3.38
N LEU A 40 -2.37 -4.39 4.14
CA LEU A 40 -1.66 -3.18 3.75
C LEU A 40 -0.79 -3.41 2.52
N LEU A 41 -0.06 -4.52 2.49
CA LEU A 41 0.74 -4.88 1.31
C LEU A 41 -0.16 -5.02 0.08
N LYS A 42 -1.28 -5.76 0.20
CA LYS A 42 -2.26 -5.91 -0.90
C LYS A 42 -2.86 -4.58 -1.36
N SER A 43 -3.19 -3.67 -0.43
CA SER A 43 -3.78 -2.37 -0.79
C SER A 43 -2.76 -1.44 -1.44
N VAL A 44 -1.52 -1.42 -0.93
CA VAL A 44 -0.40 -0.68 -1.55
C VAL A 44 -0.07 -1.24 -2.93
N ASP A 45 -0.06 -2.56 -3.11
CA ASP A 45 0.17 -3.21 -4.40
C ASP A 45 -0.94 -2.86 -5.41
N THR A 46 -2.20 -2.90 -4.98
CA THR A 46 -3.36 -2.57 -5.83
C THR A 46 -3.33 -1.11 -6.27
N VAL A 47 -3.21 -0.17 -5.32
CA VAL A 47 -3.16 1.26 -5.65
C VAL A 47 -1.88 1.62 -6.41
N GLY A 48 -0.78 0.91 -6.18
CA GLY A 48 0.45 1.05 -6.95
C GLY A 48 0.29 0.62 -8.41
N ALA A 49 -0.44 -0.47 -8.66
CA ALA A 49 -0.78 -0.94 -10.01
C ALA A 49 -1.71 0.04 -10.72
N ASP A 50 -2.72 0.58 -10.04
CA ASP A 50 -3.61 1.61 -10.58
C ASP A 50 -2.81 2.88 -10.96
N SER A 51 -1.90 3.33 -10.10
CA SER A 51 -1.02 4.48 -10.41
C SER A 51 -0.11 4.24 -11.62
N ALA A 52 0.37 3.01 -11.81
CA ALA A 52 1.16 2.66 -12.98
C ALA A 52 0.32 2.69 -14.25
N LEU A 53 -0.94 2.22 -14.19
CA LEU A 53 -1.87 2.28 -15.30
C LEU A 53 -2.17 3.73 -15.71
N GLU A 54 -2.47 4.61 -14.75
CA GLU A 54 -2.72 6.03 -15.01
C GLU A 54 -1.51 6.73 -15.65
N LYS A 55 -0.30 6.46 -15.16
CA LYS A 55 0.94 7.00 -15.77
C LYS A 55 1.13 6.52 -17.21
N ASN A 56 0.84 5.24 -17.47
CA ASN A 56 0.92 4.68 -18.82
C ASN A 56 -0.14 5.30 -19.75
N LEU A 57 -1.36 5.52 -19.26
CA LEU A 57 -2.43 6.17 -20.02
C LEU A 57 -2.04 7.61 -20.37
N ASN A 58 -1.47 8.33 -19.42
CA ASN A 58 -0.95 9.68 -19.66
C ASN A 58 0.16 9.72 -20.70
N GLN A 59 1.09 8.76 -20.65
CA GLN A 59 2.15 8.68 -21.67
C GLN A 59 1.54 8.41 -23.05
N ALA A 60 0.59 7.49 -23.16
CA ALA A 60 -0.10 7.20 -24.42
C ALA A 60 -0.85 8.43 -24.96
N LEU A 61 -1.48 9.24 -24.10
CA LEU A 61 -2.12 10.49 -24.51
C LEU A 61 -1.12 11.54 -25.00
N LEU A 62 0.04 11.66 -24.34
CA LEU A 62 1.11 12.56 -24.78
C LEU A 62 1.68 12.13 -26.14
N ASP A 63 1.90 10.83 -26.33
CA ASP A 63 2.39 10.27 -27.59
C ASP A 63 1.37 10.48 -28.72
N LEU A 64 0.08 10.29 -28.43
CA LEU A 64 -0.99 10.53 -29.39
C LEU A 64 -1.12 12.02 -29.74
N HIS A 65 -0.97 12.92 -28.77
CA HIS A 65 -0.94 14.36 -29.02
C HIS A 65 0.27 14.75 -29.89
N ALA A 66 1.45 14.19 -29.62
CA ALA A 66 2.64 14.40 -30.44
C ALA A 66 2.43 13.91 -31.88
N LEU A 67 1.76 12.77 -32.06
CA LEU A 67 1.40 12.25 -33.38
C LEU A 67 0.40 13.18 -34.10
N GLY A 68 -0.62 13.67 -33.40
CA GLY A 68 -1.58 14.64 -33.93
C GLY A 68 -0.89 15.94 -34.36
N SER A 69 0.04 16.44 -33.55
CA SER A 69 0.85 17.61 -33.86
C SER A 69 1.74 17.38 -35.11
N ALA A 70 2.40 16.22 -35.19
CA ALA A 70 3.23 15.85 -36.34
C ALA A 70 2.42 15.71 -37.64
N LYS A 71 1.15 15.28 -37.53
CA LYS A 71 0.20 15.18 -38.65
C LYS A 71 -0.54 16.49 -38.94
N MET A 72 -0.25 17.57 -38.20
CA MET A 72 -0.95 18.84 -38.28
C MET A 72 -2.48 18.69 -38.14
N ASP A 73 -2.92 17.85 -37.20
CA ASP A 73 -4.32 17.67 -36.85
C ASP A 73 -4.65 18.45 -35.56
N PRO A 74 -5.06 19.74 -35.67
CA PRO A 74 -5.40 20.56 -34.52
C PRO A 74 -6.68 20.07 -33.83
N HIS A 75 -7.60 19.42 -34.54
CA HIS A 75 -8.84 18.92 -33.96
C HIS A 75 -8.55 17.76 -33.00
N LEU A 76 -7.66 16.84 -33.38
CA LEU A 76 -7.21 15.77 -32.50
C LEU A 76 -6.48 16.32 -31.26
N CYS A 77 -5.61 17.32 -31.42
CA CYS A 77 -4.89 17.92 -30.29
C CYS A 77 -5.84 18.60 -29.31
N ASP A 78 -6.79 19.41 -29.80
CA ASP A 78 -7.80 20.07 -28.96
C ASP A 78 -8.72 19.08 -28.25
N PHE A 79 -9.12 18.01 -28.94
CA PHE A 79 -9.95 16.96 -28.35
C PHE A 79 -9.24 16.28 -27.16
N LEU A 80 -7.96 15.94 -27.31
CA LEU A 80 -7.18 15.31 -26.23
C LEU A 80 -6.96 16.26 -25.05
N ALA A 81 -6.69 17.54 -25.33
CA ALA A 81 -6.48 18.55 -24.30
C ALA A 81 -7.76 18.83 -23.48
N ASN A 82 -8.90 18.96 -24.16
CA ASN A 82 -10.16 19.34 -23.51
C ASN A 82 -10.84 18.18 -22.78
N HIS A 83 -10.75 16.95 -23.31
CA HIS A 83 -11.52 15.83 -22.77
C HIS A 83 -10.74 14.93 -21.82
N PHE A 84 -9.43 14.73 -22.02
CA PHE A 84 -8.69 13.69 -21.29
C PHE A 84 -7.66 14.25 -20.33
N ARG A 85 -6.96 15.32 -20.72
CA ARG A 85 -5.83 15.84 -19.95
C ARG A 85 -6.21 16.33 -18.54
N ASN A 86 -7.36 16.97 -18.40
CA ASN A 86 -7.82 17.46 -17.10
C ASN A 86 -8.30 16.33 -16.18
N GLU A 87 -8.98 15.33 -16.74
CA GLU A 87 -9.49 14.19 -15.96
C GLU A 87 -8.35 13.28 -15.49
N GLU A 88 -7.35 13.03 -16.34
CA GLU A 88 -6.18 12.24 -15.97
C GLU A 88 -5.32 12.89 -14.88
N VAL A 89 -5.13 14.21 -14.91
CA VAL A 89 -4.40 14.91 -13.84
C VAL A 89 -5.15 14.83 -12.50
N LYS A 90 -6.48 14.84 -12.51
CA LYS A 90 -7.30 14.65 -11.30
C LYS A 90 -7.16 13.22 -10.76
N LEU A 91 -7.22 12.22 -11.64
CA LEU A 91 -7.05 10.80 -11.28
C LEU A 91 -5.69 10.55 -10.63
N ILE A 92 -4.59 10.98 -11.28
CA ILE A 92 -3.24 10.80 -10.74
C ILE A 92 -3.05 11.47 -9.39
N LYS A 93 -3.60 12.69 -9.22
CA LYS A 93 -3.53 13.37 -7.93
C LYS A 93 -4.25 12.56 -6.86
N LYS A 94 -5.46 12.09 -7.15
CA LYS A 94 -6.28 11.31 -6.23
C LYS A 94 -5.60 9.99 -5.84
N THR A 95 -5.07 9.26 -6.81
CA THR A 95 -4.32 8.02 -6.57
C THR A 95 -3.01 8.27 -5.81
N GLY A 96 -2.34 9.40 -6.06
CA GLY A 96 -1.19 9.85 -5.27
C GLY A 96 -1.54 10.20 -3.82
N ASP A 97 -2.68 10.86 -3.60
CA ASP A 97 -3.23 11.15 -2.27
C ASP A 97 -3.58 9.84 -1.53
N HIS A 98 -4.13 8.86 -2.25
CA HIS A 98 -4.42 7.52 -1.72
C HIS A 98 -3.16 6.79 -1.26
N LEU A 99 -2.11 6.77 -2.09
CA LEU A 99 -0.81 6.17 -1.72
C LEU A 99 -0.20 6.86 -0.51
N THR A 100 -0.23 8.20 -0.48
CA THR A 100 0.31 8.99 0.64
C THR A 100 -0.44 8.70 1.93
N ASN A 101 -1.77 8.59 1.86
CA ASN A 101 -2.59 8.23 3.01
C ASN A 101 -2.29 6.80 3.47
N LEU A 102 -2.19 5.82 2.58
CA LEU A 102 -1.83 4.43 2.92
C LEU A 102 -0.44 4.32 3.55
N CYS A 103 0.57 5.02 3.02
CA CYS A 103 1.92 5.05 3.62
C CYS A 103 1.92 5.66 5.04
N ARG A 104 1.07 6.66 5.31
CA ARG A 104 0.93 7.25 6.67
C ARG A 104 0.26 6.30 7.66
N LEU A 105 -0.51 5.33 7.16
CA LEU A 105 -1.17 4.31 7.97
C LEU A 105 -0.23 3.18 8.38
N ASP A 106 0.95 3.04 7.79
CA ASP A 106 1.93 2.03 8.22
C ASP A 106 2.57 2.34 9.60
N GLY A 107 2.17 3.44 10.24
CA GLY A 107 2.59 3.80 11.61
C GLY A 107 1.86 3.03 12.73
N PRO A 108 2.24 3.25 14.01
CA PRO A 108 1.74 2.50 15.17
C PRO A 108 0.21 2.44 15.32
N GLN A 109 -0.53 3.40 14.74
CA GLN A 109 -2.01 3.50 14.77
C GLN A 109 -2.76 3.01 13.51
N GLY A 110 -2.07 2.46 12.51
CA GLY A 110 -2.64 2.11 11.18
C GLY A 110 -3.98 1.37 11.09
N GLY A 111 -4.30 0.51 12.05
CA GLY A 111 -5.49 -0.35 11.97
C GLY A 111 -6.82 0.41 12.00
N LEU A 112 -6.87 1.60 12.62
CA LEU A 112 -8.07 2.44 12.58
C LEU A 112 -8.15 3.26 11.30
N GLY A 113 -7.01 3.72 10.80
CA GLY A 113 -6.99 4.61 9.64
C GLY A 113 -7.13 3.87 8.31
N GLU A 114 -6.76 2.59 8.20
CA GLU A 114 -7.07 1.74 7.03
C GLU A 114 -8.57 1.58 6.83
N HIS A 115 -9.30 1.20 7.88
CA HIS A 115 -10.76 1.03 7.83
C HIS A 115 -11.49 2.35 7.57
N LEU A 116 -10.97 3.47 8.11
CA LEU A 116 -11.50 4.80 7.82
C LEU A 116 -11.18 5.23 6.38
N PHE A 117 -9.99 4.93 5.87
CA PHE A 117 -9.60 5.23 4.50
C PHE A 117 -10.46 4.46 3.48
N GLU A 118 -10.65 3.16 3.68
CA GLU A 118 -11.52 2.32 2.85
C GLU A 118 -12.98 2.80 2.89
N ARG A 119 -13.48 3.22 4.06
CA ARG A 119 -14.85 3.72 4.21
C ARG A 119 -15.10 5.12 3.69
N LEU A 120 -14.14 6.03 3.82
CA LEU A 120 -14.34 7.46 3.54
C LEU A 120 -13.83 7.85 2.17
N THR A 121 -12.88 7.09 1.62
CA THR A 121 -12.18 7.44 0.39
C THR A 121 -12.57 6.49 -0.74
N LEU A 122 -12.46 5.18 -0.54
CA LEU A 122 -12.77 4.20 -1.60
C LEU A 122 -14.28 3.96 -1.83
N LYS A 123 -15.15 4.26 -0.85
CA LYS A 123 -16.61 4.11 -0.99
C LYS A 123 -17.34 5.35 -1.53
N HIS A 124 -16.65 6.48 -1.63
CA HIS A 124 -17.28 7.77 -1.96
C HIS A 124 -16.95 8.25 -3.38
N ASP A 125 -16.40 7.34 -4.20
CA ASP A 125 -16.03 7.52 -5.60
C ASP A 125 -16.98 6.78 -6.55
#